data_AF-A0A9P7C818-F1
#
_entry.id   AF-A0A9P7C818-F1
#
_cell.length_a   1.000
_cell.length_b   1.000
_cell.length_c   1.000
_cell.angle_alpha   90.00
_cell.angle_beta   90.00
_cell.angle_gamma   90.00
#
_symmetry.space_group_name_H-M   'P 1'
#
loop_
_entity.id
_entity.type
_entity.pdbx_description
1 polymer ?
#
loop_
_entity_poly.entity_id
_entity_poly.type
_entity_poly.pdbx_seq_one_letter_code
_entity_poly.pdbx_strand_id
1 'polypeptide(L)'
;MSASNEKMKIEQVKTTPLEKRVATHSHIKGLGLRQDGTAEPIQSGFVGQENAREASGIVVEMIKSKSMAGRALLFAGAPGTGKTAIALAIAQELGPKVPFRPIVGSEKSDWITYQGNQGSV
;
A
#
# COMPACT_ATOMS: atom_id res chain seq x y z
N MET A 1 20.52 -2.66 -48.33
CA MET A 1 19.16 -2.38 -47.84
C MET A 1 18.41 -3.70 -47.80
N SER A 2 17.78 -4.13 -46.71
CA SER A 2 16.75 -3.39 -45.99
C SER A 2 16.63 -3.97 -44.56
N ALA A 3 16.66 -3.11 -43.55
CA ALA A 3 16.36 -3.50 -42.18
C ALA A 3 14.84 -3.65 -42.04
N SER A 4 14.37 -4.83 -41.62
CA SER A 4 12.96 -5.07 -41.31
C SER A 4 12.56 -4.22 -40.10
N ASN A 5 11.79 -3.18 -40.35
CA ASN A 5 11.22 -2.31 -39.33
C ASN A 5 9.95 -2.97 -38.77
N GLU A 6 10.14 -3.88 -37.81
CA GLU A 6 9.05 -4.50 -37.07
C GLU A 6 8.49 -3.47 -36.09
N LYS A 7 7.36 -2.85 -36.46
CA LYS A 7 6.65 -1.85 -35.66
C LYS A 7 6.27 -2.45 -34.31
N MET A 8 6.94 -2.03 -33.24
CA MET A 8 6.48 -2.22 -31.86
C MET A 8 5.05 -1.65 -31.74
N LYS A 9 4.07 -2.54 -31.55
CA LYS A 9 2.70 -2.15 -31.15
C LYS A 9 2.73 -1.80 -29.67
N ILE A 10 2.84 -0.52 -29.36
CA ILE A 10 2.61 -0.03 -28.00
C ILE A 10 1.09 -0.06 -27.77
N GLU A 11 0.62 -1.12 -27.14
CA GLU A 11 -0.76 -1.19 -26.67
C GLU A 11 -0.94 -0.19 -25.53
N GLN A 12 -1.82 0.80 -25.73
CA GLN A 12 -2.24 1.68 -24.65
C GLN A 12 -3.04 0.82 -23.66
N VAL A 13 -2.40 0.44 -22.55
CA VAL A 13 -3.06 -0.21 -21.43
C VAL A 13 -4.08 0.79 -20.87
N LYS A 14 -5.35 0.63 -21.25
CA LYS A 14 -6.46 1.27 -20.57
C LYS A 14 -6.48 0.69 -19.16
N THR A 15 -6.17 1.50 -18.17
CA THR A 15 -6.31 1.14 -16.77
C THR A 15 -7.79 0.90 -16.48
N THR A 16 -8.23 -0.35 -16.58
CA THR A 16 -9.53 -0.77 -16.07
C THR A 16 -9.52 -0.48 -14.57
N PRO A 17 -10.47 0.31 -14.03
CA PRO A 17 -10.53 0.52 -12.60
C PRO A 17 -10.73 -0.86 -11.94
N LEU A 18 -9.71 -1.31 -11.22
CA LEU A 18 -9.77 -2.50 -10.39
C LEU A 18 -10.97 -2.33 -9.46
N GLU A 19 -12.01 -3.13 -9.71
CA GLU A 19 -13.22 -3.16 -8.90
C GLU A 19 -12.81 -3.50 -7.47
N LYS A 20 -12.87 -2.50 -6.57
CA LYS A 20 -12.50 -2.68 -5.17
C LYS A 20 -13.56 -3.58 -4.54
N ARG A 21 -13.31 -4.89 -4.50
CA ARG A 21 -14.07 -5.83 -3.68
C ARG A 21 -14.16 -5.25 -2.26
N VAL A 22 -15.36 -5.25 -1.68
CA VAL A 22 -15.61 -4.72 -0.33
C VAL A 22 -14.77 -5.52 0.68
N ALA A 23 -13.63 -4.95 1.07
CA ALA A 23 -12.75 -5.51 2.08
C ALA A 23 -13.22 -5.10 3.48
N THR A 24 -12.81 -5.85 4.51
CA THR A 24 -13.11 -5.59 5.93
C THR A 24 -12.77 -4.16 6.37
N HIS A 25 -11.85 -3.49 5.67
CA HIS A 25 -11.39 -2.13 5.94
C HIS A 25 -11.85 -1.10 4.90
N SER A 26 -12.90 -1.39 4.14
CA SER A 26 -13.48 -0.49 3.13
C SER A 26 -14.06 0.81 3.71
N HIS A 27 -14.41 0.83 4.99
CA HIS A 27 -14.88 2.01 5.71
C HIS A 27 -13.78 3.03 6.02
N ILE A 28 -12.51 2.64 5.88
CA ILE A 28 -11.35 3.49 6.18
C ILE A 28 -11.05 4.37 4.98
N LYS A 29 -11.19 5.68 5.17
CA LYS A 29 -11.01 6.68 4.11
C LYS A 29 -9.69 7.46 4.20
N GLY A 30 -8.97 7.33 5.31
CA GLY A 30 -7.69 8.00 5.55
C GLY A 30 -7.29 7.93 7.01
N LEU A 31 -6.18 8.59 7.38
CA LEU A 31 -5.69 8.59 8.77
C LEU A 31 -6.51 9.51 9.69
N GLY A 32 -7.27 10.46 9.14
CA GLY A 32 -8.15 11.33 9.93
C GLY A 32 -7.40 12.27 10.87
N LEU A 33 -6.23 12.76 10.45
CA LEU A 33 -5.44 13.72 11.19
C LEU A 33 -5.91 15.14 10.90
N ARG A 34 -5.75 16.03 11.89
CA ARG A 34 -5.86 17.48 11.71
C ARG A 34 -4.62 18.04 11.00
N GLN A 35 -4.69 19.31 10.63
CA GLN A 35 -3.58 20.01 9.97
C GLN A 35 -2.33 20.13 10.86
N ASP A 36 -2.50 20.10 12.18
CA ASP A 36 -1.41 20.11 13.16
C ASP A 36 -0.79 18.72 13.38
N GLY A 37 -1.30 17.68 12.69
CA GLY A 37 -0.84 16.30 12.83
C GLY A 37 -1.49 15.51 13.96
N THR A 38 -2.38 16.12 14.75
CA THR A 38 -3.08 15.43 15.85
C THR A 38 -4.20 14.53 15.35
N ALA A 39 -4.39 13.39 16.00
CA ALA A 39 -5.45 12.46 15.65
C ALA A 39 -6.75 12.79 16.39
N GLU A 40 -7.83 12.95 15.63
CA GLU A 40 -9.17 13.13 16.20
C GLU A 40 -9.73 11.82 16.75
N PRO A 41 -10.42 11.82 17.91
CA PRO A 41 -10.88 10.59 18.56
C PRO A 41 -11.73 9.69 17.66
N ILE A 42 -12.53 10.29 16.77
CA ILE A 42 -13.36 9.58 15.79
C ILE A 42 -13.29 10.33 14.47
N GLN A 43 -12.58 9.77 13.47
CA GLN A 43 -12.49 10.37 12.14
C GLN A 43 -12.06 9.36 11.05
N SER A 44 -12.51 9.57 9.82
CA SER A 44 -12.10 8.82 8.61
C SER A 44 -12.23 7.30 8.70
N GLY A 45 -13.14 6.81 9.55
CA GLY A 45 -13.38 5.39 9.79
C GLY A 45 -12.58 4.78 10.95
N PHE A 46 -11.77 5.58 11.65
CA PHE A 46 -11.08 5.18 12.89
C PHE A 46 -11.82 5.67 14.13
N VAL A 47 -11.70 4.86 15.19
CA VAL A 47 -12.08 5.20 16.57
C VAL A 47 -10.87 4.91 17.44
N GLY A 48 -10.30 5.93 18.08
CA GLY A 48 -9.09 5.84 18.88
C GLY A 48 -7.82 5.57 18.07
N GLN A 49 -6.87 4.86 18.69
CA GLN A 49 -5.53 4.56 18.15
C GLN A 49 -4.79 5.84 17.72
N GLU A 50 -4.92 6.89 18.53
CA GLU A 50 -4.43 8.25 18.28
C GLU A 50 -2.93 8.23 18.02
N ASN A 51 -2.14 7.70 18.96
CA ASN A 51 -0.67 7.64 18.85
C ASN A 51 -0.21 6.91 17.57
N ALA A 52 -0.89 5.83 17.19
CA ALA A 52 -0.52 5.05 16.01
C ALA A 52 -0.87 5.80 14.71
N ARG A 53 -1.96 6.57 14.71
CA ARG A 53 -2.38 7.42 13.59
C ARG A 53 -1.47 8.64 13.44
N GLU A 54 -1.11 9.30 14.53
CA GLU A 54 -0.17 10.43 14.54
C GLU A 54 1.21 10.00 14.02
N ALA A 55 1.75 8.89 14.54
CA ALA A 55 2.99 8.31 14.05
C ALA A 55 2.92 7.96 12.55
N SER A 56 1.78 7.44 12.09
CA SER A 56 1.54 7.16 10.68
C SER A 56 1.47 8.43 9.82
N GLY A 57 1.01 9.56 10.39
CA GLY A 57 1.02 10.87 9.74
C GLY A 57 2.44 11.33 9.41
N ILE A 58 3.35 11.20 10.37
CA ILE A 58 4.78 11.49 10.18
C ILE A 58 5.35 10.61 9.06
N VAL A 59 4.97 9.34 9.00
CA VAL A 59 5.39 8.42 7.93
C VAL A 59 4.88 8.85 6.57
N VAL A 60 3.61 9.27 6.47
CA VAL A 60 3.05 9.80 5.22
C VAL A 60 3.82 11.04 4.77
N GLU A 61 4.17 11.92 5.70
CA GLU A 61 4.99 13.09 5.40
C GLU A 61 6.40 12.72 4.93
N MET A 62 7.05 11.75 5.60
CA MET A 62 8.36 11.21 5.18
C MET A 62 8.31 10.60 3.77
N ILE A 63 7.21 9.96 3.39
CA ILE A 63 7.02 9.40 2.05
C ILE A 63 6.84 10.55 1.05
N LYS A 64 6.01 11.55 1.37
CA LYS A 64 5.79 12.74 0.52
C LYS A 64 7.06 13.56 0.31
N SER A 65 7.92 13.67 1.33
CA SER A 65 9.22 14.33 1.27
C SER A 65 10.33 13.47 0.66
N LYS A 66 10.02 12.24 0.21
CA LYS A 66 10.95 11.27 -0.40
C LYS A 66 12.11 10.85 0.52
N SER A 67 11.98 11.04 1.84
CA SER A 67 13.00 10.68 2.84
C SER A 67 12.86 9.25 3.37
N MET A 68 11.85 8.50 2.90
CA MET A 68 11.56 7.14 3.35
C MET A 68 12.35 6.02 2.63
N ALA A 69 13.27 6.37 1.74
CA ALA A 69 14.05 5.38 0.98
C ALA A 69 14.88 4.45 1.90
N GLY A 70 14.80 3.14 1.68
CA GLY A 70 15.56 2.13 2.43
C GLY A 70 15.10 1.89 3.87
N ARG A 71 13.97 2.47 4.29
CA ARG A 71 13.42 2.30 5.63
C ARG A 71 12.22 1.36 5.61
N ALA A 72 12.00 0.65 6.71
CA ALA A 72 10.84 -0.23 6.90
C ALA A 72 10.01 0.22 8.10
N LEU A 73 8.70 0.02 8.02
CA LEU A 73 7.79 0.22 9.15
C LEU A 73 7.25 -1.13 9.62
N LEU A 74 7.26 -1.35 10.93
CA LEU A 74 6.68 -2.54 11.56
C LEU A 74 5.55 -2.12 12.51
N PHE A 75 4.33 -2.59 12.23
CA PHE A 75 3.20 -2.43 13.14
C PHE A 75 3.10 -3.66 14.04
N ALA A 76 3.34 -3.49 15.34
CA ALA A 76 3.27 -4.56 16.35
C ALA A 76 2.05 -4.38 17.28
N GLY A 77 1.51 -5.49 17.79
CA GLY A 77 0.40 -5.50 18.76
C GLY A 77 -0.46 -6.76 18.66
N ALA A 78 -1.40 -6.94 19.59
CA ALA A 78 -2.33 -8.07 19.63
C ALA A 78 -3.19 -8.19 18.36
N PRO A 79 -3.66 -9.39 17.96
CA PRO A 79 -4.57 -9.53 16.82
C PRO A 79 -5.83 -8.66 17.03
N GLY A 80 -6.38 -8.09 15.95
CA GLY A 80 -7.58 -7.24 16.01
C GLY A 80 -7.33 -5.76 16.35
N THR A 81 -6.10 -5.33 16.67
CA THR A 81 -5.80 -3.92 17.02
C THR A 81 -5.70 -2.95 15.82
N GLY A 82 -6.18 -3.33 14.63
CA GLY A 82 -6.23 -2.41 13.49
C GLY A 82 -4.89 -2.14 12.75
N LYS A 83 -3.87 -2.98 12.89
CA LYS A 83 -2.58 -2.83 12.17
C LYS A 83 -2.76 -2.75 10.64
N THR A 84 -3.49 -3.70 10.07
CA THR A 84 -3.79 -3.73 8.63
C THR A 84 -4.64 -2.53 8.21
N ALA A 85 -5.55 -2.09 9.09
CA ALA A 85 -6.36 -0.90 8.90
C ALA A 85 -5.49 0.37 8.78
N ILE A 86 -4.50 0.54 9.65
CA ILE A 86 -3.56 1.68 9.59
C ILE A 86 -2.72 1.63 8.31
N ALA A 87 -2.21 0.46 7.92
CA ALA A 87 -1.46 0.31 6.67
C ALA A 87 -2.30 0.71 5.44
N LEU A 88 -3.58 0.33 5.41
CA LEU A 88 -4.50 0.75 4.36
C LEU A 88 -4.83 2.25 4.42
N ALA A 89 -4.93 2.81 5.63
CA ALA A 89 -5.14 4.25 5.80
C ALA A 89 -3.99 5.08 5.23
N ILE A 90 -2.74 4.66 5.49
CA ILE A 90 -1.54 5.26 4.89
C ILE A 90 -1.62 5.21 3.35
N ALA A 91 -2.04 4.07 2.80
CA ALA A 91 -2.22 3.93 1.36
C ALA A 91 -3.27 4.90 0.79
N GLN A 92 -4.41 5.07 1.48
CA GLN A 92 -5.43 6.06 1.06
C GLN A 92 -4.91 7.50 1.17
N GLU A 93 -4.15 7.82 2.22
CA GLU A 93 -3.62 9.17 2.50
C GLU A 93 -2.56 9.62 1.47
N LEU A 94 -1.83 8.66 0.91
CA LEU A 94 -0.88 8.91 -0.19
C LEU A 94 -1.58 9.11 -1.54
N GLY A 95 -2.82 8.64 -1.66
CA GLY A 95 -3.66 8.78 -2.84
C GLY A 95 -3.27 7.88 -4.02
N PRO A 96 -4.01 7.96 -5.15
CA PRO A 96 -3.86 7.04 -6.28
C PRO A 96 -2.52 7.18 -7.04
N LYS A 97 -1.73 8.21 -6.72
CA LYS A 97 -0.43 8.46 -7.36
C LYS A 97 0.67 7.56 -6.81
N VAL A 98 0.52 7.03 -5.59
CA VAL A 98 1.50 6.14 -4.98
C VAL A 98 0.98 4.71 -5.05
N PRO A 99 1.67 3.80 -5.78
CA PRO A 99 1.22 2.42 -5.88
C PRO A 99 1.37 1.73 -4.52
N PHE A 100 0.27 1.17 -4.02
CA PHE A 100 0.25 0.36 -2.81
C PHE A 100 -0.11 -1.08 -3.14
N ARG A 101 0.74 -2.03 -2.75
CA ARG A 101 0.51 -3.47 -2.96
C ARG A 101 0.44 -4.20 -1.61
N PRO A 102 -0.75 -4.60 -1.15
CA PRO A 102 -0.85 -5.53 -0.02
C PRO A 102 -0.32 -6.90 -0.47
N ILE A 103 0.53 -7.53 0.34
CA ILE A 103 1.10 -8.86 0.08
C ILE A 103 0.81 -9.74 1.30
N VAL A 104 0.36 -10.97 1.06
CA VAL A 104 0.26 -12.01 2.10
C VAL A 104 1.56 -12.79 2.13
N GLY A 105 2.08 -13.10 3.32
CA GLY A 105 3.37 -13.79 3.46
C GLY A 105 3.46 -15.11 2.68
N SER A 106 2.35 -15.86 2.61
CA SER A 106 2.24 -17.10 1.83
C SER A 106 2.38 -16.89 0.32
N GLU A 107 1.90 -15.75 -0.22
CA GLU A 107 2.01 -15.44 -1.66
C GLU A 107 3.48 -15.44 -2.08
N LYS A 108 4.39 -14.87 -1.28
CA LYS A 108 5.82 -14.79 -1.60
C LYS A 108 6.52 -16.15 -1.60
N SER A 109 6.11 -17.06 -0.73
CA SER A 109 6.69 -18.40 -0.62
C SER A 109 6.46 -19.21 -1.89
N ASP A 110 5.28 -19.11 -2.51
CA ASP A 110 4.95 -19.85 -3.73
C ASP A 110 5.82 -19.45 -4.93
N TRP A 111 6.15 -18.17 -5.10
CA TRP A 111 7.03 -17.71 -6.19
C TRP A 111 8.49 -18.15 -6.00
N ILE A 112 8.98 -18.19 -4.77
CA ILE A 112 10.36 -18.63 -4.47
C ILE A 112 10.48 -20.14 -4.72
N THR A 113 9.48 -20.92 -4.32
CA THR A 113 9.47 -22.36 -4.59
C THR A 113 9.33 -22.68 -6.08
N TYR A 114 8.52 -21.93 -6.83
CA TYR A 114 8.38 -22.14 -8.29
C TYR A 114 9.65 -21.85 -9.08
N GLN A 115 10.39 -20.79 -8.73
CA GLN A 115 11.68 -20.46 -9.37
C GLN A 115 12.76 -21.51 -9.08
N GLY A 116 12.68 -22.22 -7.95
CA GLY A 116 13.60 -23.30 -7.60
C GLY A 116 13.38 -24.61 -8.38
N ASN A 117 12.22 -24.80 -9.03
CA ASN A 117 11.88 -26.07 -9.69
C ASN A 117 11.94 -26.02 -11.23
N GLN A 118 12.39 -24.90 -11.83
CA GLN A 118 12.56 -24.78 -13.29
C GLN A 118 14.01 -24.98 -13.78
N GLY A 119 14.89 -25.56 -12.93
CA GLY A 119 16.32 -25.70 -13.22
C GLY A 119 16.87 -27.13 -13.15
N SER A 120 16.07 -28.16 -13.45
CA SER A 120 16.58 -29.54 -13.56
C SER A 120 15.88 -30.31 -14.68
N VAL A 121 16.43 -30.17 -15.88
CA VAL A 121 16.37 -31.14 -16.98
C VAL A 121 17.79 -31.35 -17.48
#